data_AF-A0A0G3HFX3-F1
#
_entry.id   AF-A0A0G3HFX3-F1
#
_cell.length_a   1.000
_cell.length_b   1.000
_cell.length_c   1.000
_cell.angle_alpha   90.00
_cell.angle_beta   90.00
_cell.angle_gamma   90.00
#
_symmetry.space_group_name_H-M   'P 1'
#
loop_
_entity.id
_entity.type
_entity.pdbx_description
1 polymer ?
#
loop_
_entity_poly.entity_id
_entity_poly.type
_entity_poly.pdbx_seq_one_letter_code
_entity_poly.pdbx_strand_id
1 'polypeptide(L)'
;MQAVLSRSDQGRIARGRDYAAAGHVVDLKFLPGAIHGRVAGSQNDPFLTSIILPYRSKEQLAEVSELLASAPSGLSRARRGIISDDILNLLLWADAHDARFGCDCPDPVTACKHIVAVAECVAAKMDSDPSIIFTLRGLTLDGVEKDVVERSEEVARGMVESPAGDFWAGGPLPDLPQPKKESTLSTSDLTLLHKAMRHVSYTSIDELRAVSDVEDMFDHLTR
;
A
#
# COMPACT_ATOMS: atom_id res chain seq x y z
N MET A 1 -12.01 -3.95 6.34
CA MET A 1 -12.69 -4.37 7.58
C MET A 1 -14.16 -3.94 7.70
N GLN A 2 -14.53 -2.69 7.40
CA GLN A 2 -15.90 -2.17 7.59
C GLN A 2 -17.03 -3.08 7.06
N ALA A 3 -16.84 -3.66 5.87
CA ALA A 3 -17.83 -4.56 5.24
C ALA A 3 -18.19 -5.80 6.07
N VAL A 4 -17.25 -6.29 6.88
CA VAL A 4 -17.45 -7.45 7.75
C VAL A 4 -18.05 -7.01 9.09
N LEU A 5 -17.50 -5.93 9.65
CA LEU A 5 -17.91 -5.44 10.98
C LEU A 5 -19.36 -4.95 11.00
N SER A 6 -19.87 -4.37 9.91
CA SER A 6 -21.27 -3.92 9.83
C SER A 6 -22.30 -5.06 9.83
N ARG A 7 -21.86 -6.32 9.60
CA ARG A 7 -22.73 -7.51 9.50
C ARG A 7 -22.52 -8.49 10.66
N SER A 8 -21.92 -8.04 11.74
CA SER A 8 -21.58 -8.84 12.92
C SER A 8 -21.84 -8.06 14.20
N ASP A 9 -22.04 -8.74 15.32
CA ASP A 9 -22.11 -8.11 16.65
C ASP A 9 -20.74 -8.07 17.33
N GLN A 10 -20.62 -7.23 18.36
CA GLN A 10 -19.36 -7.04 19.09
C GLN A 10 -18.77 -8.33 19.67
N GLY A 11 -19.61 -9.27 20.12
CA GLY A 11 -19.14 -10.54 20.69
C GLY A 11 -18.56 -11.47 19.63
N ARG A 12 -19.16 -11.52 18.44
CA ARG A 12 -18.61 -12.25 17.29
C ARG A 12 -17.32 -11.62 16.78
N ILE A 13 -17.26 -10.29 16.75
CA ILE A 13 -16.06 -9.54 16.34
C ILE A 13 -14.89 -9.84 17.27
N ALA A 14 -15.11 -9.74 18.59
CA ALA A 14 -14.06 -10.02 19.58
C ALA A 14 -13.50 -11.44 19.43
N ARG A 15 -14.38 -12.45 19.39
CA ARG A 15 -13.95 -13.85 19.19
C ARG A 15 -13.25 -14.06 17.85
N GLY A 16 -13.68 -13.37 16.79
CA GLY A 16 -13.03 -13.45 15.49
C GLY A 16 -11.59 -12.93 15.52
N ARG A 17 -11.36 -11.80 16.20
CA ARG A 17 -10.03 -11.26 16.43
C ARG A 17 -9.16 -12.20 17.25
N ASP A 18 -9.71 -12.77 18.33
CA ASP A 18 -9.00 -13.77 19.14
C ASP A 18 -8.59 -14.98 18.29
N TYR A 19 -9.49 -15.44 17.40
CA TYR A 19 -9.21 -16.55 16.50
C TYR A 19 -8.08 -16.25 15.51
N ALA A 20 -8.08 -15.05 14.92
CA ALA A 20 -6.99 -14.59 14.06
C ALA A 20 -5.67 -14.51 14.83
N ALA A 21 -5.67 -13.89 16.02
CA ALA A 21 -4.48 -13.71 16.84
C ALA A 21 -3.89 -15.04 17.34
N ALA A 22 -4.74 -16.02 17.66
CA ALA A 22 -4.33 -17.35 18.09
C ALA A 22 -3.96 -18.30 16.93
N GLY A 23 -3.94 -17.82 15.68
CA GLY A 23 -3.49 -18.61 14.53
C GLY A 23 -4.48 -19.70 14.08
N HIS A 24 -5.78 -19.52 14.35
CA HIS A 24 -6.78 -20.49 13.92
C HIS A 24 -7.08 -20.44 12.42
N VAL A 25 -6.68 -19.39 11.70
CA VAL A 25 -6.77 -19.33 10.25
C VAL A 25 -5.57 -20.11 9.67
N VAL A 26 -5.82 -21.36 9.27
CA VAL A 26 -4.77 -22.32 8.90
C VAL A 26 -4.40 -22.29 7.42
N ASP A 27 -5.26 -21.74 6.57
CA ASP A 27 -5.02 -21.59 5.12
C ASP A 27 -5.76 -20.36 4.59
N LEU A 28 -5.12 -19.64 3.68
CA LEU A 28 -5.67 -18.50 2.94
C LEU A 28 -5.25 -18.57 1.48
N LYS A 29 -6.24 -18.57 0.59
CA LYS A 29 -6.04 -18.61 -0.85
C LYS A 29 -6.69 -17.39 -1.50
N PHE A 30 -5.88 -16.62 -2.20
CA PHE A 30 -6.30 -15.48 -2.99
C PHE A 30 -6.49 -15.93 -4.43
N LEU A 31 -7.73 -15.89 -4.91
CA LEU A 31 -8.10 -16.21 -6.29
C LEU A 31 -8.70 -14.98 -6.97
N PRO A 32 -8.69 -14.89 -8.31
CA PRO A 32 -9.40 -13.83 -9.00
C PRO A 32 -10.88 -13.78 -8.58
N GLY A 33 -11.30 -12.66 -8.00
CA GLY A 33 -12.66 -12.40 -7.53
C GLY A 33 -13.05 -13.03 -6.19
N ALA A 34 -12.18 -13.83 -5.55
CA ALA A 34 -12.53 -14.51 -4.31
C ALA A 34 -11.34 -14.80 -3.40
N ILE A 35 -11.58 -14.76 -2.10
CA ILE A 35 -10.65 -15.22 -1.08
C ILE A 35 -11.28 -16.42 -0.39
N HIS A 36 -10.54 -17.52 -0.32
CA HIS A 36 -10.94 -18.70 0.45
C HIS A 36 -10.06 -18.82 1.69
N GLY A 37 -10.68 -19.16 2.81
CA GLY A 37 -10.01 -19.40 4.07
C GLY A 37 -10.40 -20.74 4.68
N ARG A 38 -9.49 -21.30 5.48
CA ARG A 38 -9.77 -22.44 6.35
C ARG A 38 -9.53 -22.04 7.79
N VAL A 39 -10.52 -22.26 8.65
CA VAL A 39 -10.45 -21.85 10.05
C VAL A 39 -10.62 -23.05 10.97
N ALA A 40 -9.58 -23.37 11.73
CA ALA A 40 -9.63 -24.40 12.77
C ALA A 40 -10.67 -24.02 13.84
N GLY A 41 -11.48 -25.00 14.23
CA GLY A 41 -12.58 -24.78 15.15
C GLY A 41 -12.80 -25.97 16.08
N SER A 42 -14.04 -26.13 16.54
CA SER A 42 -14.41 -27.19 17.49
C SER A 42 -14.53 -28.59 16.87
N GLN A 43 -14.52 -28.69 15.54
CA GLN A 43 -14.62 -29.96 14.82
C GLN A 43 -13.26 -30.35 14.21
N ASN A 44 -13.11 -31.61 13.82
CA ASN A 44 -11.86 -32.14 13.28
C ASN A 44 -11.43 -31.44 11.98
N ASP A 45 -12.39 -31.14 11.10
CA ASP A 45 -12.13 -30.48 9.83
C ASP A 45 -12.28 -28.94 9.94
N PRO A 46 -11.30 -28.15 9.47
CA PRO A 46 -11.42 -26.69 9.46
C PRO A 46 -12.66 -26.21 8.68
N PHE A 47 -13.33 -25.19 9.21
CA PHE A 47 -14.45 -24.52 8.54
C PHE A 47 -13.96 -23.83 7.26
N LEU A 48 -14.73 -23.95 6.19
CA LEU A 48 -14.50 -23.27 4.92
C LEU A 48 -15.16 -21.89 4.93
N THR A 49 -14.39 -20.88 4.59
CA THR A 49 -14.88 -19.51 4.45
C THR A 49 -14.60 -18.97 3.04
N SER A 50 -15.49 -18.13 2.54
CA SER A 50 -15.30 -17.38 1.31
C SER A 50 -15.64 -15.91 1.48
N ILE A 51 -14.82 -15.05 0.89
CA ILE A 51 -15.08 -13.63 0.68
C ILE A 51 -15.06 -13.40 -0.83
N ILE A 52 -16.21 -13.05 -1.41
CA ILE A 52 -16.38 -12.89 -2.85
C ILE A 52 -16.49 -11.40 -3.16
N LEU A 53 -15.63 -10.94 -4.08
CA LEU A 53 -15.60 -9.56 -4.56
C LEU A 53 -16.73 -9.35 -5.58
N PRO A 54 -17.27 -8.12 -5.71
CA PRO A 54 -18.21 -7.82 -6.78
C PRO A 54 -17.54 -7.98 -8.15
N TYR A 55 -18.35 -8.36 -9.13
CA TYR A 55 -17.92 -8.41 -10.52
C TYR A 55 -17.41 -7.04 -10.99
N ARG A 56 -16.35 -7.05 -11.80
CA ARG A 56 -15.84 -5.87 -12.50
C ARG A 56 -15.59 -6.23 -13.96
N SER A 57 -16.01 -5.34 -14.85
CA SER A 57 -15.73 -5.48 -16.27
C SER A 57 -14.25 -5.16 -16.57
N LYS A 58 -13.79 -5.51 -17.76
CA LYS A 58 -12.42 -5.19 -18.19
C LYS A 58 -12.19 -3.68 -18.26
N GLU A 59 -13.22 -2.95 -18.67
CA GLU A 59 -13.20 -1.49 -18.79
C GLU A 59 -13.05 -0.84 -17.41
N GLN A 60 -13.77 -1.33 -16.40
CA GLN A 60 -13.62 -0.86 -15.01
C GLN A 60 -12.25 -1.17 -14.41
N LEU A 61 -11.63 -2.29 -14.81
CA LEU A 61 -10.28 -2.62 -14.36
C LEU A 61 -9.19 -1.84 -15.13
N ALA A 62 -9.46 -1.45 -16.38
CA ALA A 62 -8.58 -0.58 -17.16
C ALA A 62 -8.47 0.83 -16.55
N GLU A 63 -9.55 1.32 -15.95
CA GLU A 63 -9.60 2.59 -15.22
C GLU A 63 -8.58 2.63 -14.05
N VAL A 64 -8.25 1.48 -13.44
CA VAL A 64 -7.21 1.42 -12.40
C VAL A 64 -5.85 1.85 -12.94
N SER A 65 -5.48 1.37 -14.13
CA SER A 65 -4.22 1.76 -14.78
C SER A 65 -4.22 3.26 -15.14
N GLU A 66 -5.36 3.80 -15.57
CA GLU A 66 -5.50 5.24 -15.88
C GLU A 66 -5.34 6.13 -14.63
N LEU A 67 -5.97 5.74 -13.52
CA LEU A 67 -5.83 6.45 -12.24
C LEU A 67 -4.40 6.36 -11.70
N LEU A 68 -3.73 5.22 -11.85
CA LEU A 68 -2.33 5.07 -11.46
C LEU A 68 -1.37 5.88 -12.34
N ALA A 69 -1.66 5.99 -13.64
CA ALA A 69 -0.87 6.76 -14.59
C ALA A 69 -1.01 8.28 -14.39
N SER A 70 -2.21 8.74 -14.04
CA SER A 70 -2.50 10.16 -13.80
C SER A 70 -2.02 10.66 -12.43
N ALA A 71 -1.86 9.76 -11.46
CA ALA A 71 -1.38 10.11 -10.13
C ALA A 71 0.16 10.29 -10.08
N PRO A 72 0.67 11.38 -9.46
CA PRO A 72 2.11 11.55 -9.24
C PRO A 72 2.71 10.37 -8.47
N SER A 73 3.68 9.69 -9.11
CA SER A 73 4.28 8.46 -8.56
C SER A 73 3.26 7.37 -8.20
N GLY A 74 2.11 7.31 -8.88
CA GLY A 74 0.99 6.43 -8.55
C GLY A 74 1.39 4.96 -8.40
N LEU A 75 2.11 4.41 -9.37
CA LEU A 75 2.61 3.04 -9.34
C LEU A 75 3.57 2.79 -8.16
N SER A 76 4.52 3.70 -7.94
CA SER A 76 5.50 3.61 -6.84
C SER A 76 4.80 3.66 -5.48
N ARG A 77 3.77 4.49 -5.35
CA ARG A 77 2.92 4.59 -4.15
C ARG A 77 2.11 3.31 -3.93
N ALA A 78 1.49 2.77 -4.99
CA ALA A 78 0.74 1.53 -4.93
C ALA A 78 1.61 0.33 -4.52
N ARG A 79 2.86 0.24 -5.02
CA ARG A 79 3.83 -0.78 -4.57
C ARG A 79 4.16 -0.69 -3.07
N ARG A 80 4.03 0.49 -2.46
CA ARG A 80 4.18 0.70 -1.01
C ARG A 80 2.87 0.58 -0.23
N GLY A 81 1.77 0.17 -0.87
CA GLY A 81 0.45 0.07 -0.23
C GLY A 81 -0.28 1.40 -0.08
N ILE A 82 0.24 2.49 -0.65
CA ILE A 82 -0.39 3.80 -0.62
C ILE A 82 -1.27 3.94 -1.88
N ILE A 83 -2.53 3.51 -1.76
CA ILE A 83 -3.51 3.46 -2.84
C ILE A 83 -4.63 4.47 -2.53
N SER A 84 -5.10 5.23 -3.52
CA SER A 84 -6.22 6.16 -3.33
C SER A 84 -7.55 5.41 -3.15
N ASP A 85 -8.51 6.06 -2.49
CA ASP A 85 -9.83 5.49 -2.25
C ASP A 85 -10.54 5.13 -3.56
N ASP A 86 -10.39 5.94 -4.62
CA ASP A 86 -10.98 5.66 -5.93
C ASP A 86 -10.46 4.34 -6.52
N ILE A 87 -9.15 4.10 -6.43
CA ILE A 87 -8.53 2.85 -6.90
C ILE A 87 -8.96 1.67 -6.00
N LEU A 88 -9.01 1.86 -4.68
CA LEU A 88 -9.50 0.83 -3.75
C LEU A 88 -10.97 0.48 -4.00
N ASN A 89 -11.80 1.47 -4.32
CA ASN A 89 -13.20 1.29 -4.67
C ASN A 89 -13.34 0.46 -5.96
N LEU A 90 -12.42 0.60 -6.92
CA LEU A 90 -12.37 -0.24 -8.13
C LEU A 90 -11.87 -1.66 -7.84
N LEU A 91 -10.77 -1.77 -7.11
CA LEU A 91 -10.11 -3.04 -6.82
C LEU A 91 -10.88 -3.90 -5.81
N LEU A 92 -11.63 -3.32 -4.88
CA LEU A 92 -12.42 -4.03 -3.89
C LEU A 92 -13.90 -3.73 -4.12
N TRP A 93 -14.45 -2.78 -3.39
CA TRP A 93 -15.86 -2.39 -3.42
C TRP A 93 -16.00 -0.96 -2.90
N ALA A 94 -16.92 -0.20 -3.48
CA ALA A 94 -17.27 1.13 -3.01
C ALA A 94 -18.27 1.05 -1.84
N ASP A 95 -19.25 0.15 -1.93
CA ASP A 95 -20.17 -0.16 -0.84
C ASP A 95 -19.74 -1.45 -0.14
N ALA A 96 -19.68 -1.39 1.19
CA ALA A 96 -19.55 -2.56 2.05
C ALA A 96 -20.54 -3.68 1.68
N HIS A 97 -21.73 -3.34 1.19
CA HIS A 97 -22.79 -4.29 0.85
C HIS A 97 -22.48 -5.15 -0.38
N ASP A 98 -21.53 -4.75 -1.22
CA ASP A 98 -21.18 -5.47 -2.45
C ASP A 98 -20.37 -6.74 -2.20
N ALA A 99 -19.66 -6.80 -1.07
CA ALA A 99 -18.94 -8.00 -0.65
C ALA A 99 -19.91 -9.09 -0.21
N ARG A 100 -19.71 -10.32 -0.71
CA ARG A 100 -20.45 -11.50 -0.25
C ARG A 100 -19.57 -12.38 0.63
N PHE A 101 -20.15 -12.92 1.68
CA PHE A 101 -19.47 -13.78 2.63
C PHE A 101 -20.17 -15.13 2.72
N GLY A 102 -19.40 -16.21 2.86
CA GLY A 102 -19.91 -17.54 3.08
C GLY A 102 -19.07 -18.28 4.09
N CYS A 103 -19.71 -18.96 5.04
CA CYS A 103 -19.05 -19.88 5.96
C CYS A 103 -19.94 -21.11 6.15
N ASP A 104 -19.33 -22.30 6.21
CA ASP A 104 -20.02 -23.57 6.46
C ASP A 104 -20.27 -23.85 7.95
N CYS A 105 -19.98 -22.90 8.83
CA CYS A 105 -20.23 -23.05 10.26
C CYS A 105 -21.73 -22.94 10.61
N PRO A 106 -22.19 -23.50 11.74
CA PRO A 106 -23.60 -23.47 12.13
C PRO A 106 -24.10 -22.10 12.60
N ASP A 107 -23.27 -21.05 12.58
CA ASP A 107 -23.69 -19.69 12.93
C ASP A 107 -24.45 -19.06 11.74
N PRO A 108 -25.74 -18.71 11.89
CA PRO A 108 -26.56 -18.25 10.76
C PRO A 108 -26.25 -16.81 10.31
N VAL A 109 -25.33 -16.11 10.98
CA VAL A 109 -25.00 -14.72 10.68
C VAL A 109 -24.01 -14.63 9.51
N THR A 110 -24.26 -13.67 8.61
CA THR A 110 -23.46 -13.43 7.39
C THR A 110 -21.96 -13.28 7.67
N ALA A 111 -21.60 -12.56 8.74
CA ALA A 111 -20.21 -12.44 9.21
C ALA A 111 -20.06 -13.07 10.60
N CYS A 112 -19.94 -14.40 10.62
CA CYS A 112 -19.61 -15.15 11.83
C CYS A 112 -18.16 -14.86 12.29
N LYS A 113 -17.77 -15.40 13.46
CA LYS A 113 -16.40 -15.24 13.98
C LYS A 113 -15.30 -15.71 13.01
N HIS A 114 -15.58 -16.74 12.20
CA HIS A 114 -14.60 -17.27 11.23
C HIS A 114 -14.37 -16.30 10.07
N ILE A 115 -15.43 -15.64 9.58
CA ILE A 115 -15.31 -14.60 8.55
C ILE A 115 -14.55 -13.40 9.09
N VAL A 116 -14.82 -13.00 10.35
CA VAL A 116 -14.04 -11.94 11.00
C VAL A 116 -12.56 -12.33 11.10
N ALA A 117 -12.25 -13.54 11.57
CA ALA A 117 -10.87 -14.01 11.68
C ALA A 117 -10.14 -13.99 10.33
N VAL A 118 -10.81 -14.50 9.28
CA VAL A 118 -10.27 -14.50 7.91
C VAL A 118 -10.08 -13.09 7.39
N ALA A 119 -11.02 -12.18 7.63
CA ALA A 119 -10.91 -10.79 7.22
C ALA A 119 -9.76 -10.04 7.92
N GLU A 120 -9.52 -10.30 9.21
CA GLU A 120 -8.36 -9.75 9.95
C GLU A 120 -7.04 -10.27 9.35
N CYS A 121 -6.94 -11.58 9.10
CA CYS A 121 -5.74 -12.15 8.47
C CYS A 121 -5.54 -11.67 7.03
N VAL A 122 -6.62 -11.49 6.26
CA VAL A 122 -6.59 -10.92 4.91
C VAL A 122 -6.10 -9.47 4.94
N ALA A 123 -6.61 -8.65 5.85
CA ALA A 123 -6.18 -7.27 6.01
C ALA A 123 -4.69 -7.19 6.33
N ALA A 124 -4.23 -7.93 7.34
CA ALA A 124 -2.81 -7.99 7.70
C ALA A 124 -1.93 -8.49 6.53
N LYS A 125 -2.45 -9.44 5.73
CA LYS A 125 -1.73 -9.95 4.57
C LYS A 125 -1.66 -8.93 3.42
N MET A 126 -2.73 -8.16 3.18
CA MET A 126 -2.73 -7.06 2.20
C MET A 126 -1.84 -5.90 2.63
N ASP A 127 -1.80 -5.59 3.94
CA ASP A 127 -0.94 -4.53 4.48
C ASP A 127 0.54 -4.89 4.32
N SER A 128 0.90 -6.17 4.50
CA SER A 128 2.26 -6.66 4.28
C SER A 128 2.64 -6.86 2.81
N ASP A 129 1.66 -7.19 1.96
CA ASP A 129 1.84 -7.40 0.53
C ASP A 129 0.67 -6.79 -0.28
N PRO A 130 0.80 -5.52 -0.70
CA PRO A 130 -0.22 -4.82 -1.48
C PRO A 130 -0.51 -5.45 -2.86
N SER A 131 0.41 -6.27 -3.39
CA SER A 131 0.24 -6.92 -4.71
C SER A 131 -0.96 -7.88 -4.75
N ILE A 132 -1.39 -8.36 -3.58
CA ILE A 132 -2.53 -9.27 -3.43
C ILE A 132 -3.82 -8.60 -3.89
N ILE A 133 -4.00 -7.30 -3.65
CA ILE A 133 -5.20 -6.57 -4.05
C ILE A 133 -5.35 -6.60 -5.59
N PHE A 134 -4.24 -6.47 -6.32
CA PHE A 134 -4.22 -6.58 -7.78
C PHE A 134 -4.45 -8.02 -8.25
N THR A 135 -3.85 -8.99 -7.56
CA THR A 135 -4.02 -10.42 -7.85
C THR A 135 -5.49 -10.86 -7.73
N LEU A 136 -6.23 -10.29 -6.78
CA LEU A 136 -7.68 -10.52 -6.66
C LEU A 136 -8.49 -10.03 -7.86
N ARG A 137 -7.92 -9.18 -8.70
CA ARG A 137 -8.50 -8.75 -9.98
C ARG A 137 -7.90 -9.44 -11.19
N GLY A 138 -7.04 -10.43 -10.98
CA GLY A 138 -6.29 -11.08 -12.07
C GLY A 138 -5.28 -10.13 -12.72
N LEU A 139 -4.93 -9.04 -12.05
CA LEU A 139 -3.93 -8.08 -12.48
C LEU A 139 -2.59 -8.43 -11.81
N THR A 140 -1.50 -8.20 -12.53
CA THR A 140 -0.15 -8.21 -11.96
C THR A 140 0.35 -6.79 -11.89
N LEU A 141 1.12 -6.44 -10.85
CA LEU A 141 1.70 -5.09 -10.75
C LEU A 141 2.56 -4.74 -11.96
N ASP A 142 3.31 -5.71 -12.49
CA ASP A 142 4.14 -5.50 -13.68
C ASP A 142 3.28 -5.35 -14.95
N GLY A 143 2.14 -6.04 -15.03
CA GLY A 143 1.16 -5.84 -16.11
C GLY A 143 0.53 -4.46 -16.04
N VAL A 144 0.13 -4.01 -14.85
CA VAL A 144 -0.39 -2.66 -14.61
C VAL A 144 0.67 -1.61 -14.93
N GLU A 145 1.94 -1.85 -14.58
CA GLU A 145 3.05 -0.96 -14.91
C GLU A 145 3.23 -0.79 -16.42
N LYS A 146 3.21 -1.90 -17.17
CA LYS A 146 3.30 -1.86 -18.63
C LYS A 146 2.13 -1.07 -19.24
N ASP A 147 0.93 -1.35 -18.76
CA ASP A 147 -0.30 -0.66 -19.15
C ASP A 147 -0.27 0.85 -18.84
N VAL A 148 0.36 1.24 -17.72
CA VAL A 148 0.55 2.63 -17.32
C VAL A 148 1.55 3.31 -18.25
N VAL A 149 2.69 2.67 -18.53
CA VAL A 149 3.73 3.23 -19.42
C VAL A 149 3.20 3.43 -20.83
N GLU A 150 2.53 2.43 -21.41
CA GLU A 150 1.93 2.54 -22.76
C GLU A 150 0.92 3.70 -22.83
N ARG A 151 0.06 3.84 -21.81
CA ARG A 151 -0.90 4.96 -21.75
C ARG A 151 -0.23 6.31 -21.52
N SER A 152 0.79 6.40 -20.67
CA SER A 152 1.55 7.64 -20.47
C SER A 152 2.22 8.10 -21.76
N GLU A 153 2.75 7.17 -22.55
CA GLU A 153 3.32 7.47 -23.88
C GLU A 153 2.26 7.95 -24.87
N GLU A 154 1.06 7.37 -24.87
CA GLU A 154 -0.06 7.85 -25.70
C GLU A 154 -0.53 9.25 -25.30
N VAL A 155 -0.67 9.52 -24.00
CA VAL A 155 -1.01 10.86 -23.49
C VAL A 155 0.08 11.87 -23.85
N ALA A 156 1.35 11.50 -23.67
CA ALA A 156 2.47 12.36 -24.05
C ALA A 156 2.49 12.62 -25.58
N ARG A 157 2.20 11.62 -26.41
CA ARG A 157 2.12 11.77 -27.86
C ARG A 157 0.97 12.69 -28.27
N GLY A 158 -0.21 12.55 -27.65
CA GLY A 158 -1.34 13.44 -27.86
C GLY A 158 -1.06 14.89 -27.45
N MET A 159 -0.26 15.11 -26.40
CA MET A 159 0.22 16.46 -26.03
C MET A 159 1.21 17.04 -27.04
N VAL A 160 2.03 16.22 -27.67
CA VAL A 160 2.99 16.64 -28.72
C VAL A 160 2.29 16.94 -30.05
N GLU A 161 1.16 16.29 -30.34
CA GLU A 161 0.35 16.54 -31.55
C GLU A 161 -0.63 17.73 -31.42
N SER A 162 -0.76 18.30 -30.22
CA SER A 162 -1.48 19.57 -30.02
C SER A 162 -0.72 20.73 -30.69
N PRO A 163 -1.40 21.77 -31.24
CA PRO A 163 -0.71 22.82 -31.98
C PRO A 163 0.40 23.45 -31.12
N ALA A 164 1.58 23.63 -31.70
CA ALA A 164 2.81 24.11 -31.05
C ALA A 164 2.70 25.43 -30.25
N GLY A 165 1.54 26.10 -30.28
CA GLY A 165 1.21 27.25 -29.43
C GLY A 165 1.14 26.91 -27.94
N ASP A 166 0.65 25.72 -27.57
CA ASP A 166 0.42 25.38 -26.16
C ASP A 166 1.67 24.90 -25.42
N PHE A 167 2.69 24.41 -26.14
CA PHE A 167 3.97 24.02 -25.56
C PHE A 167 4.69 25.22 -24.92
N TRP A 168 4.60 26.40 -25.55
CA TRP A 168 5.14 27.66 -25.02
C TRP A 168 4.11 28.44 -24.18
N ALA A 169 2.81 28.14 -24.30
CA ALA A 169 1.77 28.78 -23.49
C ALA A 169 1.78 28.29 -22.04
N GLY A 170 2.38 27.12 -21.77
CA GLY A 170 2.60 26.59 -20.43
C GLY A 170 1.32 26.05 -19.78
N GLY A 171 1.27 24.74 -19.56
CA GLY A 171 0.37 24.17 -18.57
C GLY A 171 0.85 24.46 -17.14
N PRO A 172 0.01 24.26 -16.11
CA PRO A 172 0.50 24.29 -14.73
C PRO A 172 1.64 23.27 -14.59
N LEU A 173 2.81 23.74 -14.18
CA LEU A 173 3.96 22.89 -13.92
C LEU A 173 3.59 21.86 -12.84
N PRO A 174 4.06 20.61 -12.93
CA PRO A 174 3.92 19.68 -11.83
C PRO A 174 4.58 20.29 -10.59
N ASP A 175 4.01 20.01 -9.42
CA ASP A 175 4.59 20.47 -8.17
C ASP A 175 6.05 20.00 -8.10
N LEU A 176 6.94 20.95 -7.82
CA LEU A 176 8.34 20.62 -7.62
C LEU A 176 8.45 19.59 -6.49
N PRO A 177 9.32 18.57 -6.63
CA PRO A 177 9.61 17.70 -5.50
C PRO A 177 10.02 18.60 -4.34
N GLN A 178 9.46 18.35 -3.15
CA GLN A 178 9.87 19.02 -1.92
C GLN A 178 10.89 18.10 -1.23
N PRO A 179 12.18 18.13 -1.63
CA PRO A 179 13.19 17.37 -0.92
C PRO A 179 13.18 17.84 0.54
N LYS A 180 13.26 16.88 1.45
CA LYS A 180 13.44 17.18 2.87
C LYS A 180 14.72 18.01 3.00
N LYS A 181 14.61 19.19 3.61
CA LYS A 181 15.78 19.99 3.98
C LYS A 181 16.52 19.24 5.09
N GLU A 182 17.48 18.41 4.72
CA GLU A 182 18.42 17.78 5.64
C GLU A 182 19.77 18.48 5.55
N SER A 183 20.50 18.50 6.66
CA SER A 183 21.88 18.97 6.67
C SER A 183 22.73 18.01 5.83
N THR A 184 23.58 18.51 4.94
CA THR A 184 24.45 17.63 4.15
C THR A 184 25.38 16.82 5.04
N LEU A 185 25.71 17.32 6.24
CA LEU A 185 26.45 16.56 7.26
C LEU A 185 25.66 15.35 7.77
N SER A 186 24.34 15.51 7.96
CA SER A 186 23.46 14.41 8.43
C SER A 186 23.22 13.33 7.36
N THR A 187 23.28 13.69 6.07
CA THR A 187 23.16 12.73 4.96
C THR A 187 24.53 12.15 4.54
N SER A 188 25.64 12.74 4.99
CA SER A 188 27.01 12.29 4.69
C SER A 188 27.51 11.23 5.67
N ASP A 189 28.57 10.51 5.32
CA ASP A 189 29.18 9.50 6.19
C ASP A 189 29.97 10.16 7.33
N LEU A 190 29.35 10.28 8.50
CA LEU A 190 29.95 10.83 9.72
C LEU A 190 31.22 10.07 10.13
N THR A 191 31.37 8.80 9.76
CA THR A 191 32.59 8.01 10.04
C THR A 191 33.82 8.64 9.39
N LEU A 192 33.67 9.18 8.17
CA LEU A 192 34.74 9.87 7.47
C LEU A 192 35.07 11.22 8.10
N LEU A 193 34.06 11.94 8.61
CA LEU A 193 34.25 13.20 9.32
C LEU A 193 35.03 12.96 10.63
N HIS A 194 34.61 12.00 11.45
CA HIS A 194 35.32 11.58 12.65
C HIS A 194 36.77 11.17 12.34
N LYS A 195 36.97 10.37 11.29
CA LYS A 195 38.31 9.97 10.85
C LYS A 195 39.19 11.16 10.47
N ALA A 196 38.63 12.16 9.79
CA ALA A 196 39.34 13.39 9.44
C ALA A 196 39.67 14.23 10.68
N MET A 197 38.71 14.41 11.59
CA MET A 197 38.90 15.19 12.83
C MET A 197 39.93 14.56 13.75
N ARG A 198 40.04 13.23 13.75
CA ARG A 198 41.06 12.50 14.51
C ARG A 198 42.50 12.80 14.05
N HIS A 199 42.71 13.26 12.82
CA HIS A 199 44.05 13.67 12.36
C HIS A 199 44.49 15.03 12.91
N VAL A 200 43.55 15.85 13.38
CA VAL A 200 43.81 17.22 13.85
C VAL A 200 43.49 17.41 15.34
N SER A 201 43.06 16.35 16.03
CA SER A 201 42.74 16.34 17.46
C SER A 201 43.69 15.43 18.25
N TYR A 202 43.98 15.80 19.50
CA TYR A 202 44.92 15.08 20.35
C TYR A 202 44.22 14.12 21.32
N THR A 203 42.94 14.37 21.62
CA THR A 203 42.11 13.53 22.49
C THR A 203 40.74 13.29 21.86
N SER A 204 40.05 12.23 22.28
CA SER A 204 38.68 11.94 21.82
C SER A 204 37.67 13.03 22.21
N ILE A 205 37.94 13.76 23.30
CA ILE A 205 37.09 14.90 23.69
C ILE A 205 37.27 16.06 22.70
N ASP A 206 38.50 16.31 22.25
CA ASP A 206 38.77 17.34 21.25
C ASP A 206 38.22 16.97 19.87
N GLU A 207 38.24 15.68 19.51
CA GLU A 207 37.61 15.17 18.29
C GLU A 207 36.11 15.46 18.28
N LEU A 208 35.41 15.12 19.37
CA LEU A 208 33.97 15.34 19.49
C LEU A 208 33.61 16.83 19.45
N ARG A 209 34.43 17.68 20.06
CA ARG A 209 34.26 19.15 19.98
C ARG A 209 34.45 19.64 18.55
N ALA A 210 35.49 19.19 17.86
CA ALA A 210 35.74 19.60 16.48
C ALA A 210 34.63 19.17 15.51
N VAL A 211 34.04 17.96 15.70
CA VAL A 211 32.87 17.53 14.93
C VAL A 211 31.67 18.43 15.21
N SER A 212 31.38 18.71 16.49
CA SER A 212 30.28 19.60 16.89
C SER A 212 30.45 21.03 16.33
N ASP A 213 31.67 21.57 16.35
CA ASP A 213 31.95 22.91 15.82
C ASP A 213 31.72 22.97 14.30
N VAL A 214 32.03 21.89 13.58
CA VAL A 214 31.76 21.77 12.13
C VAL A 214 30.26 21.69 11.86
N GLU A 215 29.51 20.95 12.68
CA GLU A 215 28.05 20.91 12.62
C GLU A 215 27.43 22.29 12.86
N ASP A 216 27.84 22.98 13.92
CA ASP A 216 27.36 24.33 14.25
C ASP A 216 27.71 25.35 13.16
N MET A 217 28.92 25.29 12.59
CA MET A 217 29.33 26.16 11.49
C MET A 217 28.49 25.90 10.24
N PHE A 218 28.22 24.64 9.92
CA PHE A 218 27.41 24.28 8.77
C PHE A 218 25.95 24.72 8.94
N ASP A 219 25.39 24.52 10.12
CA ASP A 219 24.05 25.02 10.48
C ASP A 219 23.97 26.55 10.38
N HIS A 220 25.04 27.27 10.75
CA HIS A 220 25.09 28.72 10.58
C HIS A 220 25.14 29.15 9.12
N LEU A 221 25.88 28.43 8.27
CA LEU A 221 26.05 28.74 6.84
C LEU A 221 24.85 28.35 5.97
N THR A 222 24.00 27.43 6.45
CA THR A 222 22.86 26.89 5.68
C THR A 222 21.49 27.39 6.14
N ARG A 223 21.46 28.27 7.15
CA ARG A 223 20.25 29.01 7.58
C ARG A 223 19.85 30.13 6.63
#